data_AF-A0A965YRR3-F1
#
_entry.id   AF-A0A965YRR3-F1
#
_cell.length_a   1.000
_cell.length_b   1.000
_cell.length_c   1.000
_cell.angle_alpha   90.00
_cell.angle_beta   90.00
_cell.angle_gamma   90.00
#
_symmetry.space_group_name_H-M   'P 1'
#
loop_
_entity.id
_entity.type
_entity.pdbx_description
1 polymer ?
#
loop_
_entity_poly.entity_id
_entity_poly.type
_entity_poly.pdbx_seq_one_letter_code
_entity_poly.pdbx_strand_id
1 'polypeptide(L)'
;MGIISVVKASNLLWLGRYSERVYTTLQVFGQYYDDMIDHNMEGYKAYCEQLSIPMIYESVDDFFDRYLFDEKDPNSVVSNLTRAVDNAIMLRNEISSTTLSYLEMALNKLQRIRNSKTALFEIQKVSDFMLAYWGCLDDYVLDDECRNLIKAGKYIERIDLYLRLDFPYDSIEREFDQLMGRLGRVHISYDYKSSSRLHSIILARDPEHGGRKLALECVNKFFEAY
;
A
#
# COMPACT_ATOMS: atom_id res chain seq x y z
N MET A 1 26.01 -14.70 0.64
CA MET A 1 24.93 -13.74 0.32
C MET A 1 25.61 -12.48 -0.19
N GLY A 2 25.24 -12.01 -1.38
CA GLY A 2 25.83 -10.79 -1.96
C GLY A 2 25.21 -9.54 -1.33
N ILE A 3 25.98 -8.46 -1.23
CA ILE A 3 25.50 -7.18 -0.69
C ILE A 3 24.38 -6.65 -1.61
N ILE A 4 23.18 -6.43 -1.06
CA ILE A 4 22.09 -5.73 -1.78
C ILE A 4 22.48 -4.24 -1.90
N SER A 5 22.40 -3.68 -3.10
CA SER A 5 22.65 -2.26 -3.30
C SER A 5 21.51 -1.41 -2.73
N VAL A 6 21.82 -0.17 -2.34
CA VAL A 6 20.83 0.80 -1.84
C VAL A 6 19.66 0.97 -2.82
N VAL A 7 19.96 1.11 -4.11
CA VAL A 7 18.94 1.26 -5.17
C VAL A 7 18.02 0.04 -5.23
N LYS A 8 18.59 -1.17 -5.15
CA LYS A 8 17.81 -2.41 -5.18
C LYS A 8 16.94 -2.55 -3.93
N ALA A 9 17.48 -2.24 -2.74
CA ALA A 9 16.71 -2.25 -1.50
C ALA A 9 15.54 -1.25 -1.55
N SER A 10 15.78 -0.05 -2.09
CA SER A 10 14.75 0.97 -2.30
C SER A 10 13.64 0.47 -3.23
N ASN A 11 13.99 -0.11 -4.39
CA ASN A 11 13.00 -0.67 -5.31
C ASN A 11 12.18 -1.80 -4.67
N LEU A 12 12.80 -2.68 -3.87
CA LEU A 12 12.11 -3.77 -3.17
C LEU A 12 11.12 -3.24 -2.14
N LEU A 13 11.54 -2.26 -1.34
CA LEU A 13 10.67 -1.59 -0.36
C LEU A 13 9.49 -0.90 -1.06
N TRP A 14 9.75 -0.10 -2.10
CA TRP A 14 8.73 0.63 -2.83
C TRP A 14 7.78 -0.27 -3.62
N LEU A 15 8.26 -1.39 -4.17
CA LEU A 15 7.40 -2.43 -4.74
C LEU A 15 6.35 -2.87 -3.72
N GLY A 16 6.80 -3.21 -2.50
CA GLY A 16 5.90 -3.62 -1.42
C GLY A 16 4.88 -2.55 -1.04
N ARG A 17 5.34 -1.30 -0.92
CA ARG A 17 4.48 -0.16 -0.58
C ARG A 17 3.43 0.12 -1.65
N TYR A 18 3.84 0.27 -2.91
CA TYR A 18 2.89 0.56 -3.99
C TYR A 18 1.87 -0.57 -4.19
N SER A 19 2.31 -1.83 -4.15
CA SER A 19 1.40 -2.97 -4.24
C SER A 19 0.41 -3.02 -3.08
N GLU A 20 0.85 -2.71 -1.87
CA GLU A 20 -0.04 -2.70 -0.70
C GLU A 20 -1.00 -1.52 -0.72
N ARG A 21 -0.54 -0.33 -1.13
CA ARG A 21 -1.40 0.85 -1.29
C ARG A 21 -2.55 0.54 -2.23
N VAL A 22 -2.25 0.00 -3.41
CA VAL A 22 -3.28 -0.41 -4.37
C VAL A 22 -4.24 -1.40 -3.73
N TYR A 23 -3.73 -2.47 -3.10
CA TYR A 23 -4.59 -3.51 -2.53
C TYR A 23 -5.51 -2.97 -1.42
N THR A 24 -4.96 -2.28 -0.41
CA THR A 24 -5.77 -1.74 0.70
C THR A 24 -6.72 -0.65 0.21
N THR A 25 -6.30 0.23 -0.70
CA THR A 25 -7.20 1.21 -1.33
C THR A 25 -8.38 0.50 -1.98
N LEU A 26 -8.16 -0.52 -2.82
CA LEU A 26 -9.27 -1.23 -3.48
C LEU A 26 -10.23 -1.93 -2.48
N GLN A 27 -9.71 -2.45 -1.35
CA GLN A 27 -10.54 -3.06 -0.31
C GLN A 27 -11.43 -2.03 0.41
N VAL A 28 -10.85 -0.89 0.79
CA VAL A 28 -11.55 0.19 1.50
C VAL A 28 -12.51 0.91 0.55
N PHE A 29 -12.11 1.09 -0.70
CA PHE A 29 -12.88 1.80 -1.72
C PHE A 29 -14.25 1.17 -1.97
N GLY A 30 -14.36 -0.17 -1.96
CA GLY A 30 -15.65 -0.85 -2.09
C GLY A 30 -16.62 -0.49 -0.95
N GLN A 31 -16.12 -0.42 0.29
CA GLN A 31 -16.94 -0.06 1.45
C GLN A 31 -17.38 1.41 1.42
N TYR A 32 -16.45 2.29 1.04
CA TYR A 32 -16.70 3.72 0.90
C TYR A 32 -17.62 4.03 -0.29
N TYR A 33 -17.56 3.25 -1.37
CA TYR A 33 -18.46 3.39 -2.51
C TYR A 33 -19.93 3.20 -2.10
N ASP A 34 -20.20 2.08 -1.43
CA ASP A 34 -21.56 1.75 -0.98
C ASP A 34 -22.09 2.82 -0.02
N ASP A 35 -21.28 3.26 0.95
CA ASP A 35 -21.68 4.30 1.92
C ASP A 35 -21.90 5.68 1.28
N MET A 36 -21.06 6.07 0.30
CA MET A 36 -21.21 7.36 -0.38
C MET A 36 -22.48 7.43 -1.22
N ILE A 37 -22.89 6.32 -1.81
CA ILE A 37 -24.11 6.28 -2.61
C ILE A 37 -25.35 6.24 -1.73
N ASP A 38 -25.33 5.43 -0.68
CA ASP A 38 -26.51 5.18 0.12
C ASP A 38 -26.76 6.27 1.19
N HIS A 39 -25.71 6.89 1.73
CA HIS A 39 -25.81 7.76 2.90
C HIS A 39 -25.18 9.15 2.74
N ASN A 40 -24.00 9.26 2.11
CA ASN A 40 -23.25 10.53 2.06
C ASN A 40 -22.45 10.73 0.77
N MET A 41 -23.05 11.38 -0.23
CA MET A 41 -22.40 11.67 -1.52
C MET A 41 -21.15 12.55 -1.41
N GLU A 42 -20.90 13.22 -0.27
CA GLU A 42 -19.68 13.98 -0.02
C GLU A 42 -18.63 13.22 0.83
N GLY A 43 -18.86 11.94 1.13
CA GLY A 43 -17.96 11.12 1.94
C GLY A 43 -16.53 11.03 1.38
N TYR A 44 -16.35 11.19 0.07
CA TYR A 44 -15.02 11.21 -0.57
C TYR A 44 -14.15 12.35 -0.05
N LYS A 45 -14.77 13.44 0.44
CA LYS A 45 -14.03 14.57 0.99
C LYS A 45 -13.30 14.17 2.28
N ALA A 46 -14.00 13.49 3.19
CA ALA A 46 -13.41 12.98 4.43
C ALA A 46 -12.33 11.92 4.15
N TYR A 47 -12.58 11.03 3.17
CA TYR A 47 -11.60 10.05 2.72
C TYR A 47 -10.30 10.71 2.20
N CYS A 48 -10.43 11.74 1.35
CA CYS A 48 -9.27 12.46 0.84
C CYS A 48 -8.53 13.21 1.96
N GLU A 49 -9.24 13.82 2.91
CA GLU A 49 -8.64 14.49 4.06
C GLU A 49 -7.81 13.51 4.91
N GLN A 50 -8.39 12.37 5.29
CA GLN A 50 -7.72 11.31 6.07
C GLN A 50 -6.43 10.82 5.38
N LEU A 51 -6.49 10.59 4.07
CA LEU A 51 -5.33 10.14 3.29
C LEU A 51 -4.40 11.27 2.84
N SER A 52 -4.70 12.52 3.18
CA SER A 52 -3.95 13.70 2.71
C SER A 52 -3.87 13.80 1.18
N ILE A 53 -4.93 13.37 0.49
CA ILE A 53 -5.08 13.46 -0.97
C ILE A 53 -5.58 14.88 -1.31
N PRO A 54 -4.96 15.58 -2.28
CA PRO A 54 -5.44 16.88 -2.73
C PRO A 54 -6.90 16.84 -3.19
N MET A 55 -7.72 17.77 -2.69
CA MET A 55 -9.13 17.89 -3.07
C MET A 55 -9.28 18.53 -4.45
N ILE A 56 -9.09 17.73 -5.50
CA ILE A 56 -9.14 18.17 -6.91
C ILE A 56 -10.39 17.69 -7.64
N TYR A 57 -11.34 17.05 -6.92
CA TYR A 57 -12.50 16.38 -7.48
C TYR A 57 -13.76 17.23 -7.37
N GLU A 58 -14.55 17.27 -8.44
CA GLU A 58 -15.74 18.12 -8.55
C GLU A 58 -17.03 17.42 -8.06
N SER A 59 -17.07 16.09 -8.15
CA SER A 59 -18.21 15.26 -7.77
C SER A 59 -17.76 13.87 -7.34
N VAL A 60 -18.69 13.06 -6.83
CA VAL A 60 -18.42 11.67 -6.48
C VAL A 60 -18.03 10.84 -7.72
N ASP A 61 -18.69 11.06 -8.87
CA ASP A 61 -18.34 10.39 -10.13
C ASP A 61 -16.97 10.82 -10.65
N ASP A 62 -16.62 12.11 -10.52
CA ASP A 62 -15.29 12.63 -10.88
C ASP A 62 -14.20 12.05 -9.98
N PHE A 63 -14.48 11.92 -8.68
CA PHE A 63 -13.61 11.20 -7.74
C PHE A 63 -13.42 9.74 -8.17
N PHE A 64 -14.51 9.02 -8.48
CA PHE A 64 -14.44 7.62 -8.92
C PHE A 64 -13.60 7.44 -10.18
N ASP A 65 -13.82 8.25 -11.23
CA ASP A 65 -13.04 8.12 -12.46
C ASP A 65 -11.57 8.50 -12.24
N ARG A 66 -11.31 9.68 -11.66
CA ARG A 66 -9.94 10.20 -11.61
C ARG A 66 -9.09 9.50 -10.55
N TYR A 67 -9.64 9.23 -9.37
CA TYR A 67 -8.87 8.54 -8.32
C TYR A 67 -8.53 7.10 -8.70
N LEU A 68 -9.37 6.40 -9.49
CA LEU A 68 -9.02 5.08 -9.98
C LEU A 68 -8.10 5.12 -11.21
N PHE A 69 -8.35 6.03 -12.16
CA PHE A 69 -7.86 5.89 -13.54
C PHE A 69 -7.05 7.09 -14.09
N ASP A 70 -6.85 8.18 -13.33
CA ASP A 70 -6.02 9.30 -13.80
C ASP A 70 -4.53 9.00 -13.63
N GLU A 71 -3.86 8.65 -14.73
CA GLU A 71 -2.42 8.38 -14.77
C GLU A 71 -1.55 9.62 -14.46
N LYS A 72 -2.14 10.83 -14.45
CA LYS A 72 -1.43 12.07 -14.09
C LYS A 72 -1.55 12.40 -12.61
N ASP A 73 -2.55 11.86 -11.92
CA ASP A 73 -2.67 12.02 -10.47
C ASP A 73 -1.73 11.02 -9.77
N PRO A 74 -0.71 11.48 -9.04
CA PRO A 74 0.19 10.58 -8.35
C PRO A 74 -0.49 9.76 -7.24
N ASN A 75 -1.66 10.17 -6.76
CA ASN A 75 -2.41 9.47 -5.74
C ASN A 75 -3.34 8.39 -6.31
N SER A 76 -3.58 8.40 -7.63
CA SER A 76 -4.53 7.48 -8.24
C SER A 76 -4.08 6.03 -8.13
N VAL A 77 -5.04 5.12 -8.14
CA VAL A 77 -4.79 3.68 -8.06
C VAL A 77 -3.97 3.21 -9.25
N VAL A 78 -4.29 3.67 -10.47
CA VAL A 78 -3.53 3.32 -11.68
C VAL A 78 -2.09 3.83 -11.59
N SER A 79 -1.83 5.05 -11.13
CA SER A 79 -0.47 5.58 -10.99
C SER A 79 0.35 4.78 -9.99
N ASN A 80 -0.23 4.40 -8.85
CA ASN A 80 0.47 3.57 -7.87
C ASN A 80 0.71 2.15 -8.38
N LEU A 81 -0.25 1.55 -9.10
CA LEU A 81 -0.07 0.22 -9.69
C LEU A 81 0.96 0.21 -10.82
N THR A 82 1.01 1.26 -11.64
CA THR A 82 2.08 1.45 -12.65
C THR A 82 3.45 1.52 -11.98
N ARG A 83 3.60 2.30 -10.90
CA ARG A 83 4.87 2.36 -10.14
C ARG A 83 5.25 1.01 -9.52
N ALA A 84 4.28 0.21 -9.07
CA ALA A 84 4.54 -1.15 -8.61
C ALA A 84 5.09 -2.03 -9.75
N VAL A 85 4.45 -1.98 -10.94
CA VAL A 85 4.91 -2.71 -12.14
C VAL A 85 6.31 -2.25 -12.57
N ASP A 86 6.59 -0.94 -12.59
CA ASP A 86 7.90 -0.40 -12.95
C ASP A 86 9.00 -0.91 -12.02
N ASN A 87 8.76 -0.88 -10.70
CA ASN A 87 9.69 -1.47 -9.72
C ASN A 87 9.87 -2.98 -9.95
N ALA A 88 8.78 -3.69 -10.21
CA ALA A 88 8.79 -5.12 -10.45
C ALA A 88 9.57 -5.51 -11.73
N ILE A 89 9.50 -4.70 -12.79
CA ILE A 89 10.30 -4.88 -14.02
C ILE A 89 11.79 -4.77 -13.71
N MET A 90 12.19 -3.77 -12.91
CA MET A 90 13.58 -3.60 -12.48
C MET A 90 14.09 -4.75 -11.60
N LEU A 91 13.17 -5.45 -10.93
CA LEU A 91 13.44 -6.56 -10.00
C LEU A 91 13.09 -7.93 -10.58
N ARG A 92 12.90 -8.04 -11.90
CA ARG A 92 12.40 -9.27 -12.55
C ARG A 92 13.25 -10.50 -12.26
N ASN A 93 14.56 -10.32 -12.10
CA ASN A 93 15.50 -11.40 -11.80
C ASN A 93 15.34 -11.93 -10.37
N GLU A 94 14.83 -11.10 -9.47
CA GLU A 94 14.63 -11.41 -8.06
C GLU A 94 13.24 -11.97 -7.79
N ILE A 95 12.20 -11.39 -8.40
CA ILE A 95 10.81 -11.70 -8.03
C ILE A 95 10.19 -12.83 -8.87
N SER A 96 10.85 -13.26 -9.94
CA SER A 96 10.35 -14.15 -11.00
C SER A 96 9.38 -13.49 -11.99
N SER A 97 9.36 -14.01 -13.24
CA SER A 97 8.43 -13.56 -14.27
C SER A 97 6.97 -13.91 -13.93
N THR A 98 6.73 -15.00 -13.20
CA THR A 98 5.38 -15.41 -12.78
C THR A 98 4.78 -14.39 -11.81
N THR A 99 5.53 -14.00 -10.77
CA THR A 99 5.08 -12.98 -9.82
C THR A 99 4.83 -11.64 -10.49
N LEU A 100 5.74 -11.19 -11.38
CA LEU A 100 5.56 -9.97 -12.16
C LEU A 100 4.27 -10.01 -13.00
N SER A 101 3.97 -11.15 -13.64
CA SER A 101 2.81 -11.26 -14.53
C SER A 101 1.47 -10.97 -13.84
N TYR A 102 1.33 -11.28 -12.55
CA TYR A 102 0.10 -10.97 -11.81
C TYR A 102 -0.08 -9.46 -11.57
N LEU A 103 1.00 -8.70 -11.35
CA LEU A 103 0.93 -7.23 -11.30
C LEU A 103 0.58 -6.65 -12.66
N GLU A 104 1.17 -7.17 -13.74
CA GLU A 104 0.84 -6.75 -15.11
C GLU A 104 -0.63 -7.06 -15.45
N MET A 105 -1.15 -8.21 -15.03
CA MET A 105 -2.56 -8.57 -15.19
C MET A 105 -3.48 -7.63 -14.41
N ALA A 106 -3.12 -7.29 -13.17
CA ALA A 106 -3.85 -6.31 -12.36
C ALA A 106 -3.90 -4.94 -13.07
N LEU A 107 -2.76 -4.43 -13.55
CA LEU A 107 -2.67 -3.15 -14.24
C LEU A 107 -3.49 -3.13 -15.54
N ASN A 108 -3.30 -4.14 -16.38
CA ASN A 108 -4.05 -4.29 -17.63
C ASN A 108 -5.55 -4.37 -17.39
N LYS A 109 -5.98 -5.07 -16.33
CA LYS A 109 -7.39 -5.15 -15.96
C LYS A 109 -7.91 -3.79 -15.52
N LEU A 110 -7.20 -3.09 -14.63
CA LEU A 110 -7.59 -1.77 -14.14
C LEU A 110 -7.74 -0.75 -15.28
N GLN A 111 -6.81 -0.70 -16.22
CA GLN A 111 -6.90 0.23 -17.36
C GLN A 111 -8.08 -0.07 -18.30
N ARG A 112 -8.50 -1.33 -18.40
CA ARG A 112 -9.62 -1.73 -19.29
C ARG A 112 -11.00 -1.45 -18.70
N ILE A 113 -11.12 -1.31 -17.38
CA ILE A 113 -12.43 -1.18 -16.73
C ILE A 113 -12.96 0.25 -16.63
N ARG A 114 -12.15 1.28 -16.95
CA ARG A 114 -12.51 2.70 -16.84
C ARG A 114 -13.87 3.06 -17.45
N ASN A 115 -14.18 2.49 -18.62
CA ASN A 115 -15.44 2.76 -19.34
C ASN A 115 -16.49 1.65 -19.16
N SER A 116 -16.27 0.72 -18.23
CA SER A 116 -17.20 -0.38 -18.00
C SER A 116 -18.35 0.07 -17.10
N LYS A 117 -19.59 -0.25 -17.49
CA LYS A 117 -20.78 -0.06 -16.65
C LYS A 117 -20.76 -0.93 -15.39
N THR A 118 -19.87 -1.92 -15.33
CA THR A 118 -19.69 -2.85 -14.21
C THR A 118 -18.32 -2.69 -13.54
N ALA A 119 -17.69 -1.51 -13.67
CA ALA A 119 -16.33 -1.26 -13.20
C ALA A 119 -16.08 -1.75 -11.76
N LEU A 120 -17.02 -1.54 -10.84
CA LEU A 120 -16.90 -1.94 -9.43
C LEU A 120 -16.84 -3.45 -9.23
N PHE A 121 -17.71 -4.21 -9.92
CA PHE A 121 -17.64 -5.67 -9.91
C PHE A 121 -16.32 -6.16 -10.51
N GLU A 122 -15.76 -5.41 -11.46
CA GLU A 122 -14.50 -5.76 -12.12
C GLU A 122 -13.27 -5.36 -11.31
N ILE A 123 -13.37 -4.40 -10.37
CA ILE A 123 -12.31 -4.08 -9.39
C ILE A 123 -11.99 -5.29 -8.52
N GLN A 124 -12.99 -6.11 -8.17
CA GLN A 124 -12.75 -7.36 -7.43
C GLN A 124 -11.73 -8.24 -8.15
N LYS A 125 -11.76 -8.28 -9.49
CA LYS A 125 -10.79 -9.05 -10.27
C LYS A 125 -9.37 -8.48 -10.19
N VAL A 126 -9.24 -7.16 -10.09
CA VAL A 126 -7.94 -6.51 -9.84
C VAL A 126 -7.41 -6.94 -8.46
N SER A 127 -8.26 -6.91 -7.43
CA SER A 127 -7.92 -7.38 -6.08
C SER A 127 -7.50 -8.86 -6.06
N ASP A 128 -8.17 -9.73 -6.82
CA ASP A 128 -7.80 -11.15 -6.95
C ASP A 128 -6.39 -11.31 -7.54
N PHE A 129 -6.05 -10.52 -8.56
CA PHE A 129 -4.71 -10.53 -9.14
C PHE A 129 -3.65 -10.01 -8.16
N MET A 130 -3.98 -8.99 -7.35
CA MET A 130 -3.09 -8.52 -6.28
C MET A 130 -2.86 -9.59 -5.20
N LEU A 131 -3.90 -10.35 -4.84
CA LEU A 131 -3.77 -11.49 -3.91
C LEU A 131 -2.92 -12.61 -4.51
N ALA A 132 -3.13 -12.95 -5.79
CA ALA A 132 -2.33 -13.94 -6.49
C ALA A 132 -0.86 -13.51 -6.61
N TYR A 133 -0.61 -12.21 -6.83
CA TYR A 133 0.74 -11.61 -6.75
C TYR A 133 1.37 -11.86 -5.37
N TRP A 134 0.67 -11.56 -4.28
CA TRP A 134 1.20 -11.79 -2.93
C TRP A 134 1.48 -13.26 -2.63
N GLY A 135 0.63 -14.17 -3.11
CA GLY A 135 0.86 -15.61 -2.99
C GLY A 135 2.08 -16.07 -3.80
N CYS A 136 2.19 -15.63 -5.05
CA CYS A 136 3.35 -15.93 -5.90
C CYS A 136 4.64 -15.36 -5.34
N LEU A 137 4.58 -14.18 -4.72
CA LEU A 137 5.73 -13.57 -4.08
C LEU A 137 6.28 -14.45 -2.95
N ASP A 138 5.41 -15.12 -2.20
CA ASP A 138 5.83 -15.99 -1.11
C ASP A 138 6.50 -17.27 -1.63
N ASP A 139 5.97 -17.83 -2.71
CA ASP A 139 6.42 -19.11 -3.27
C ASP A 139 7.64 -18.97 -4.20
N TYR A 140 7.71 -17.91 -5.01
CA TYR A 140 8.68 -17.80 -6.12
C TYR A 140 9.84 -16.82 -5.86
N VAL A 141 9.76 -15.96 -4.84
CA VAL A 141 10.91 -15.12 -4.46
C VAL A 141 11.83 -15.93 -3.54
N LEU A 142 12.90 -16.47 -4.14
CA LEU A 142 13.80 -17.40 -3.46
C LEU A 142 14.73 -16.70 -2.46
N ASP A 143 15.14 -15.47 -2.76
CA ASP A 143 16.01 -14.69 -1.88
C ASP A 143 15.22 -14.15 -0.69
N ASP A 144 15.58 -14.64 0.50
CA ASP A 144 14.84 -14.31 1.73
C ASP A 144 14.92 -12.83 2.08
N GLU A 145 16.07 -12.20 1.84
CA GLU A 145 16.26 -10.77 2.12
C GLU A 145 15.40 -9.91 1.18
N CYS A 146 15.37 -10.22 -0.13
CA CYS A 146 14.49 -9.56 -1.09
C CYS A 146 13.02 -9.70 -0.68
N ARG A 147 12.58 -10.92 -0.34
CA ARG A 147 11.20 -11.17 0.09
C ARG A 147 10.85 -10.40 1.37
N ASN A 148 11.74 -10.39 2.37
CA ASN A 148 11.51 -9.67 3.61
C ASN A 148 11.51 -8.15 3.41
N LEU A 149 12.32 -7.61 2.50
CA LEU A 149 12.30 -6.20 2.11
C LEU A 149 10.96 -5.79 1.49
N ILE A 150 10.46 -6.57 0.53
CA ILE A 150 9.16 -6.29 -0.08
C ILE A 150 8.05 -6.36 0.97
N LYS A 151 8.08 -7.37 1.85
CA LYS A 151 7.11 -7.48 2.94
C LYS A 151 7.23 -6.37 3.98
N ALA A 152 8.43 -5.89 4.28
CA ALA A 152 8.60 -4.72 5.15
C ALA A 152 7.90 -3.50 4.53
N GLY A 153 8.12 -3.25 3.23
CA GLY A 153 7.42 -2.21 2.48
C GLY A 153 5.90 -2.35 2.56
N LYS A 154 5.37 -3.56 2.37
CA LYS A 154 3.94 -3.87 2.56
C LYS A 154 3.44 -3.43 3.94
N TYR A 155 4.06 -3.91 5.02
CA TYR A 155 3.55 -3.66 6.36
C TYR A 155 3.67 -2.18 6.77
N ILE A 156 4.71 -1.48 6.33
CA ILE A 156 4.86 -0.03 6.54
C ILE A 156 3.68 0.71 5.91
N GLU A 157 3.38 0.41 4.65
CA GLU A 157 2.29 1.08 3.95
C GLU A 157 0.94 0.76 4.57
N ARG A 158 0.71 -0.50 4.97
CA ARG A 158 -0.52 -0.91 5.62
C ARG A 158 -0.72 -0.21 6.97
N ILE A 159 0.33 -0.09 7.78
CA ILE A 159 0.27 0.63 9.05
C ILE A 159 -0.04 2.12 8.80
N ASP A 160 0.59 2.76 7.82
CA ASP A 160 0.30 4.16 7.45
C ASP A 160 -1.18 4.33 7.07
N LEU A 161 -1.70 3.48 6.18
CA LEU A 161 -3.09 3.53 5.75
C LEU A 161 -4.07 3.24 6.90
N TYR A 162 -3.76 2.27 7.76
CA TYR A 162 -4.61 1.92 8.91
C TYR A 162 -4.67 3.05 9.93
N LEU A 163 -3.55 3.73 10.17
CA LEU A 163 -3.51 4.92 11.04
C LEU A 163 -4.34 6.06 10.46
N ARG A 164 -4.29 6.29 9.15
CA ARG A 164 -5.01 7.38 8.47
C ARG A 164 -6.52 7.14 8.37
N LEU A 165 -6.91 5.90 8.08
CA LEU A 165 -8.30 5.48 7.91
C LEU A 165 -8.95 5.01 9.21
N ASP A 166 -8.35 5.36 10.36
CA ASP A 166 -8.87 5.09 11.70
C ASP A 166 -9.18 3.61 11.99
N PHE A 167 -8.40 2.69 11.41
CA PHE A 167 -8.55 1.25 11.70
C PHE A 167 -8.31 0.97 13.20
N PRO A 168 -8.90 -0.13 13.74
CA PRO A 168 -8.69 -0.52 15.12
C PRO A 168 -7.21 -0.74 15.46
N TYR A 169 -6.78 -0.29 16.64
CA TYR A 169 -5.40 -0.45 17.12
C TYR A 169 -4.95 -1.91 17.17
N ASP A 170 -5.85 -2.87 17.45
CA ASP A 170 -5.53 -4.30 17.40
C ASP A 170 -5.09 -4.76 15.99
N SER A 171 -5.63 -4.16 14.92
CA SER A 171 -5.18 -4.43 13.56
C SER A 171 -3.82 -3.79 13.29
N ILE A 172 -3.59 -2.57 13.77
CA ILE A 172 -2.32 -1.85 13.63
C ILE A 172 -1.19 -2.60 14.36
N GLU A 173 -1.45 -3.07 15.58
CA GLU A 173 -0.52 -3.84 16.40
C GLU A 173 -0.08 -5.13 15.70
N ARG A 174 -1.04 -5.88 15.15
CA ARG A 174 -0.73 -7.10 14.38
C ARG A 174 0.17 -6.82 13.18
N GLU A 175 -0.09 -5.76 12.42
CA GLU A 175 0.73 -5.42 11.26
C GLU A 175 2.12 -4.91 11.67
N PHE A 176 2.22 -4.22 12.81
CA PHE A 176 3.50 -3.83 13.40
C PHE A 176 4.36 -5.03 13.81
N ASP A 177 3.76 -6.03 14.45
CA ASP A 177 4.48 -7.27 14.82
C ASP A 177 4.99 -8.01 13.57
N GLN A 178 4.19 -8.06 12.51
CA GLN A 178 4.62 -8.62 11.23
C GLN A 178 5.79 -7.83 10.64
N LEU A 179 5.73 -6.49 10.65
CA LEU A 179 6.83 -5.64 10.20
C LEU A 179 8.12 -5.96 10.96
N MET A 180 8.08 -5.97 12.30
CA MET A 180 9.24 -6.25 13.13
C MET A 180 9.83 -7.65 12.88
N GLY A 181 8.96 -8.64 12.64
CA GLY A 181 9.36 -10.00 12.24
C GLY A 181 10.12 -10.05 10.91
N ARG A 182 9.83 -9.14 9.96
CA ARG A 182 10.57 -9.00 8.69
C ARG A 182 11.86 -8.20 8.87
N LEU A 183 11.80 -7.11 9.64
CA LEU A 183 12.96 -6.25 9.90
C LEU A 183 14.09 -6.98 10.64
N GLY A 184 13.76 -7.92 11.52
CA GLY A 184 14.75 -8.78 12.17
C GLY A 184 15.49 -9.74 11.23
N ARG A 185 15.09 -9.85 9.95
CA ARG A 185 15.65 -10.79 8.96
C ARG A 185 16.30 -10.09 7.76
N VAL A 186 16.36 -8.77 7.76
CA VAL A 186 16.99 -7.96 6.71
C VAL A 186 18.20 -7.25 7.28
N HIS A 187 19.28 -7.15 6.51
CA HIS A 187 20.53 -6.51 6.93
C HIS A 187 20.56 -5.03 6.53
N ILE A 188 19.42 -4.35 6.69
CA ILE A 188 19.28 -2.91 6.44
C ILE A 188 19.21 -2.15 7.76
N SER A 189 19.74 -0.93 7.77
CA SER A 189 19.57 -0.04 8.91
C SER A 189 18.17 0.56 8.88
N TYR A 190 17.51 0.63 10.02
CA TYR A 190 16.26 1.36 10.21
C TYR A 190 16.33 2.15 11.52
N ASP A 191 15.50 3.19 11.66
CA ASP A 191 15.53 4.01 12.88
C ASP A 191 14.88 3.29 14.07
N TYR A 192 15.72 2.70 14.92
CA TYR A 192 15.30 2.03 16.14
C TYR A 192 14.52 2.94 17.10
N LYS A 193 14.80 4.25 17.11
CA LYS A 193 14.07 5.20 17.96
C LYS A 193 12.64 5.37 17.49
N SER A 194 12.46 5.57 16.17
CA SER A 194 11.13 5.63 15.56
C SER A 194 10.36 4.31 15.73
N SER A 195 11.03 3.16 15.59
CA SER A 195 10.43 1.85 15.87
C SER A 195 9.94 1.70 17.32
N SER A 196 10.80 1.99 18.29
CA SER A 196 10.47 1.88 19.72
C SER A 196 9.34 2.83 20.11
N ARG A 197 9.34 4.05 19.54
CA ARG A 197 8.30 5.05 19.77
C ARG A 197 6.97 4.62 19.16
N LEU A 198 6.97 4.12 17.93
CA LEU A 198 5.78 3.60 17.27
C LEU A 198 5.16 2.45 18.10
N HIS A 199 5.98 1.50 18.56
CA HIS A 199 5.52 0.42 19.43
C HIS A 199 4.87 0.94 20.71
N SER A 200 5.50 1.93 21.36
CA SER A 200 4.96 2.54 22.59
C SER A 200 3.61 3.21 22.37
N ILE A 201 3.41 3.91 21.25
CA ILE A 201 2.14 4.55 20.89
C ILE A 201 1.06 3.50 20.64
N ILE A 202 1.39 2.44 19.88
CA ILE A 202 0.46 1.34 19.58
C ILE A 202 0.00 0.64 20.87
N LEU A 203 0.93 0.33 21.78
CA LEU A 203 0.62 -0.33 23.05
C LEU A 203 -0.20 0.56 24.00
N ALA A 204 0.08 1.86 24.02
CA ALA A 204 -0.69 2.81 24.81
C ALA A 204 -2.15 2.93 24.30
N ARG A 205 -2.43 2.45 23.08
CA ARG A 205 -3.72 2.56 22.40
C ARG A 205 -4.25 3.98 22.39
N ASP A 206 -3.35 4.97 22.36
CA ASP A 206 -3.69 6.38 22.54
C ASP A 206 -4.57 6.85 21.37
N PRO A 207 -5.89 7.04 21.58
CA PRO A 207 -6.81 7.35 20.51
C PRO A 207 -6.81 8.84 20.16
N GLU A 208 -6.06 9.69 20.89
CA GLU A 208 -6.03 11.11 20.57
C GLU A 208 -5.36 11.37 19.22
N HIS A 209 -5.84 12.40 18.50
CA HIS A 209 -5.30 12.82 17.21
C HIS A 209 -3.78 13.10 17.28
N GLY A 210 -3.25 13.42 18.46
CA GLY A 210 -1.82 13.55 18.72
C GLY A 210 -1.04 12.22 18.59
N GLY A 211 -1.58 11.11 19.12
CA GLY A 211 -0.95 9.79 19.08
C GLY A 211 -0.81 9.25 17.66
N ARG A 212 -1.89 9.30 16.86
CA ARG A 212 -1.86 8.87 15.45
C ARG A 212 -0.93 9.71 14.59
N LYS A 213 -0.93 11.05 14.77
CA LYS A 213 0.00 11.93 14.05
C LYS A 213 1.46 11.58 14.35
N LEU A 214 1.79 11.37 15.62
CA LEU A 214 3.14 10.96 16.03
C LEU A 214 3.50 9.56 15.51
N ALA A 215 2.54 8.63 15.46
CA ALA A 215 2.75 7.32 14.86
C ALA A 215 3.07 7.43 13.37
N LEU A 216 2.32 8.25 12.60
CA LEU A 216 2.61 8.52 11.19
C LEU A 216 3.99 9.15 10.97
N GLU A 217 4.41 10.08 11.84
CA GLU A 217 5.77 10.62 11.80
C GLU A 217 6.83 9.53 12.00
N CYS A 218 6.59 8.58 12.91
CA CYS A 218 7.51 7.46 13.12
C CYS A 218 7.57 6.56 11.89
N VAL A 219 6.41 6.19 11.31
CA VAL A 219 6.33 5.35 10.10
C VAL A 219 7.07 5.98 8.92
N ASN A 220 6.91 7.29 8.70
CA ASN A 220 7.60 7.98 7.61
C ASN A 220 9.14 8.01 7.80
N LYS A 221 9.60 8.08 9.05
CA LYS A 221 11.03 8.11 9.40
C LYS A 221 11.72 6.75 9.39
N PHE A 222 10.97 5.64 9.34
CA PHE A 222 11.54 4.29 9.45
C PHE A 222 12.66 4.02 8.43
N PHE A 223 12.56 4.58 7.22
CA PHE A 223 13.51 4.41 6.12
C PHE A 223 13.96 5.74 5.46
N GLU A 224 13.87 6.88 6.16
CA GLU A 224 14.32 8.20 5.63
C GLU A 224 15.82 8.24 5.21
N ALA A 225 16.58 7.17 5.45
CA ALA A 225 17.97 7.02 5.02
C ALA A 225 18.14 6.39 3.61
N TYR A 226 17.07 6.15 2.84
CA TYR A 226 17.11 5.51 1.51
C TYR A 226 16.30 6.25 0.44
#